data_AF-A0A8B8FV39-F1
#
_entry.id   AF-A0A8B8FV39-F1
#
_cell.length_a   1.000
_cell.length_b   1.000
_cell.length_c   1.000
_cell.angle_alpha   90.00
_cell.angle_beta   90.00
_cell.angle_gamma   90.00
#
_symmetry.space_group_name_H-M   'P 1'
#
loop_
_entity.id
_entity.type
_entity.pdbx_description
1 polymer ?
#
loop_
_entity_poly.entity_id
_entity_poly.type
_entity_poly.pdbx_seq_one_letter_code
_entity_poly.pdbx_strand_id
1 'polypeptide(L)'
;MSSVCKCDCGKLSSSMNDNNWNRHINSCKVRKFKRNSHDIKSFFSGNKNIKSKLIHQITAVKNTIFDVNNDLNEDQSTPVNKESLVECEIQKDTEISSCLQNKDDMDMDIIKNDPAIFAKMSILSLEIKDYILKFGPCQPLQDDLPNKIFPYEINNEKIKRSFNDKHYYRILSDKSKCHRDWLSYSLSRNKIFCIHCMLFGTNLHSNLEKSWTKEGFNKWKNCSFAIQRHELTPDHVTSSLKCKLRQNNVPILPSIENNRKTQIAMNRQVLLELIDIVIYMGRHNLAFRGHYEDWFSNSRGNFKDLVMLMSKNSGPLAEHINCIQQNGKRETSFISWQRQNQLIEAIAKDISFQIRSFIKTVRMFSISIDTTFDASRNEQISFIIRYADEVTGEVHERLLAVKESPITSGKKLYDIFVNVMEAENLNWKEELVGQSYDGASNMRGNYNGLQAHIKEESPQALFVWCHSHRLALVVKQAVSCNSNAVDLFGNLETLYIFLWC
;
A
#
# COMPACT_ATOMS: atom_id res chain seq x y z
N MET A 1 -16.43 -13.81 -65.04
CA MET A 1 -15.01 -13.69 -64.64
C MET A 1 -14.83 -14.40 -63.31
N SER A 2 -14.31 -15.62 -63.32
CA SER A 2 -14.10 -16.41 -62.10
C SER A 2 -12.95 -15.82 -61.28
N SER A 3 -13.20 -15.48 -60.03
CA SER A 3 -12.18 -15.03 -59.08
C SER A 3 -11.18 -16.16 -58.81
N VAL A 4 -9.94 -16.00 -59.24
CA VAL A 4 -8.87 -16.97 -58.96
C VAL A 4 -8.55 -16.91 -57.46
N CYS A 5 -8.82 -18.00 -56.74
CA CYS A 5 -8.53 -18.10 -55.31
C CYS A 5 -7.11 -18.66 -55.10
N LYS A 6 -6.35 -18.11 -54.14
CA LYS A 6 -5.01 -18.58 -53.79
C LYS A 6 -5.02 -19.24 -52.40
N CYS A 7 -4.45 -20.43 -52.27
CA CYS A 7 -4.26 -21.10 -50.98
C CYS A 7 -3.02 -20.51 -50.27
N ASP A 8 -2.99 -20.53 -48.93
CA ASP A 8 -1.85 -20.04 -48.13
C ASP A 8 -0.52 -20.75 -48.46
N CYS A 9 -0.55 -21.96 -49.04
CA CYS A 9 0.65 -22.64 -49.53
C CYS A 9 1.12 -22.16 -50.93
N GLY A 10 0.49 -21.12 -51.48
CA GLY A 10 0.85 -20.50 -52.75
C GLY A 10 0.15 -21.04 -53.99
N LYS A 11 -0.58 -22.18 -53.92
CA LYS A 11 -1.28 -22.77 -55.07
C LYS A 11 -2.54 -21.97 -55.46
N LEU A 12 -2.79 -21.85 -56.76
CA LEU A 12 -3.93 -21.11 -57.33
C LEU A 12 -5.06 -22.06 -57.74
N SER A 13 -6.31 -21.62 -57.62
CA SER A 13 -7.48 -22.41 -58.03
C SER A 13 -7.56 -22.61 -59.53
N SER A 14 -6.95 -21.73 -60.32
CA SER A 14 -6.91 -21.83 -61.78
C SER A 14 -6.08 -23.01 -62.30
N SER A 15 -5.23 -23.63 -61.46
CA SER A 15 -4.44 -24.80 -61.86
C SER A 15 -5.12 -26.13 -61.54
N MET A 16 -6.35 -26.13 -61.01
CA MET A 16 -7.09 -27.33 -60.62
C MET A 16 -8.58 -27.19 -60.94
N ASN A 17 -9.27 -28.30 -61.20
CA ASN A 17 -10.74 -28.29 -61.22
C ASN A 17 -11.31 -28.13 -59.81
N ASP A 18 -12.59 -27.75 -59.70
CA ASP A 18 -13.22 -27.40 -58.41
C ASP A 18 -13.18 -28.53 -57.38
N ASN A 19 -13.34 -29.78 -57.82
CA ASN A 19 -13.28 -30.95 -56.95
C ASN A 19 -11.89 -31.16 -56.35
N ASN A 20 -10.84 -31.01 -57.17
CA ASN A 20 -9.46 -31.12 -56.71
C ASN A 20 -9.04 -29.90 -55.87
N TRP A 21 -9.55 -28.72 -56.20
CA TRP A 21 -9.33 -27.52 -55.40
C TRP A 21 -9.91 -27.66 -53.99
N ASN A 22 -11.12 -28.18 -53.87
CA ASN A 22 -11.75 -28.45 -52.57
C ASN A 22 -10.98 -29.50 -51.76
N ARG A 23 -10.52 -30.59 -52.40
CA ARG A 23 -9.66 -31.59 -51.73
C ARG A 23 -8.32 -31.00 -51.30
N HIS A 24 -7.71 -30.15 -52.12
CA HIS A 24 -6.45 -29.48 -51.78
C HIS A 24 -6.64 -28.53 -50.59
N ILE A 25 -7.70 -27.72 -50.60
CA ILE A 25 -8.08 -26.85 -49.49
C ILE A 25 -8.24 -27.63 -48.18
N ASN A 26 -8.86 -28.80 -48.22
CA ASN A 26 -9.12 -29.62 -47.03
C ASN A 26 -7.89 -30.39 -46.53
N SER A 27 -6.91 -30.66 -47.40
CA SER A 27 -5.70 -31.43 -47.07
C SER A 27 -4.46 -30.57 -46.79
N CYS A 28 -4.44 -29.30 -47.20
CA CYS A 28 -3.27 -28.42 -47.06
C CYS A 28 -2.84 -28.21 -45.59
N LYS A 29 -1.66 -28.72 -45.23
CA LYS A 29 -1.10 -28.64 -43.86
C LYS A 29 -0.75 -27.21 -43.43
N VAL A 30 -0.24 -26.37 -44.34
CA VAL A 30 0.12 -24.95 -44.05
C VAL A 30 -1.12 -24.15 -43.61
N ARG A 31 -2.26 -24.37 -44.28
CA ARG A 31 -3.55 -23.76 -43.92
C ARG A 31 -4.07 -24.27 -42.57
N LYS A 32 -3.88 -25.57 -42.27
CA LYS A 32 -4.26 -26.15 -40.97
C LYS A 32 -3.39 -25.60 -39.83
N PHE A 33 -2.09 -25.41 -40.05
CA PHE A 33 -1.20 -24.78 -39.07
C PHE A 33 -1.63 -23.34 -38.73
N LYS A 34 -2.05 -22.58 -39.73
CA LYS A 34 -2.55 -21.20 -39.56
C LYS A 34 -3.95 -21.12 -38.92
N ARG A 35 -4.79 -22.16 -39.06
CA ARG A 35 -6.09 -22.27 -38.37
C ARG A 35 -5.98 -22.82 -36.94
N ASN A 36 -4.94 -23.61 -36.64
CA ASN A 36 -4.68 -24.21 -35.33
C ASN A 36 -3.93 -23.28 -34.35
N SER A 37 -3.65 -22.03 -34.71
CA SER A 37 -3.40 -21.00 -33.70
C SER A 37 -4.73 -20.72 -33.00
N HIS A 38 -5.04 -21.49 -31.96
CA HIS A 38 -6.16 -21.19 -31.09
C HIS A 38 -6.06 -19.72 -30.68
N ASP A 39 -7.08 -18.93 -31.02
CA ASP A 39 -7.18 -17.54 -30.56
C ASP A 39 -7.27 -17.59 -29.03
N ILE A 40 -6.25 -17.02 -28.38
CA ILE A 40 -6.06 -17.05 -26.92
C ILE A 40 -7.27 -16.45 -26.18
N LYS A 41 -8.09 -15.66 -26.88
CA LYS A 41 -9.37 -15.13 -26.40
C LYS A 41 -10.36 -16.22 -26.00
N SER A 42 -10.37 -17.38 -26.67
CA SER A 42 -11.26 -18.50 -26.35
C SER A 42 -10.90 -19.22 -25.04
N PHE A 43 -9.66 -19.07 -24.57
CA PHE A 43 -9.20 -19.63 -23.30
C PHE A 43 -9.67 -18.80 -22.09
N PHE A 44 -9.97 -17.52 -22.28
CA PHE A 44 -10.39 -16.59 -21.21
C PHE A 44 -11.88 -16.27 -21.19
N SER A 45 -12.66 -16.73 -22.17
CA SER A 45 -14.11 -16.52 -22.18
C SER A 45 -14.84 -17.57 -21.33
N GLY A 46 -14.77 -17.44 -20.00
CA GLY A 46 -15.47 -18.35 -19.11
C GLY A 46 -15.43 -18.00 -17.62
N ASN A 47 -16.13 -16.94 -17.19
CA ASN A 47 -17.07 -16.99 -16.05
C ASN A 47 -17.59 -15.59 -15.68
N LYS A 48 -18.88 -15.33 -15.94
CA LYS A 48 -19.59 -14.13 -15.48
C LYS A 48 -19.85 -14.11 -13.95
N ASN A 49 -19.34 -15.09 -13.21
CA ASN A 49 -19.49 -15.21 -11.75
C ASN A 49 -18.33 -14.62 -10.90
N ILE A 50 -17.32 -13.99 -11.53
CA ILE A 50 -16.20 -13.39 -10.77
C ILE A 50 -16.62 -12.09 -10.04
N LYS A 51 -17.60 -11.35 -10.57
CA LYS A 51 -18.07 -10.09 -9.98
C LYS A 51 -18.72 -10.28 -8.59
N SER A 52 -19.39 -11.40 -8.34
CA SER A 52 -19.98 -11.70 -7.02
C SER A 52 -18.95 -12.22 -6.01
N LYS A 53 -17.95 -12.98 -6.47
CA LYS A 53 -16.81 -13.41 -5.64
C LYS A 53 -15.94 -12.24 -5.19
N LEU A 54 -15.70 -11.26 -6.07
CA LEU A 54 -14.90 -10.07 -5.76
C LEU A 54 -15.57 -9.19 -4.68
N ILE A 55 -16.90 -9.03 -4.74
CA ILE A 55 -17.67 -8.26 -3.74
C ILE A 55 -17.64 -8.97 -2.37
N HIS A 56 -17.71 -10.30 -2.33
CA HIS A 56 -17.60 -11.05 -1.07
C HIS A 56 -16.18 -10.98 -0.48
N GLN A 57 -15.13 -11.02 -1.30
CA GLN A 57 -13.73 -10.93 -0.85
C GLN A 57 -13.37 -9.52 -0.35
N ILE A 58 -13.86 -8.47 -1.00
CA ILE A 58 -13.69 -7.07 -0.54
C ILE A 58 -14.38 -6.84 0.81
N THR A 59 -15.51 -7.51 1.06
CA THR A 59 -16.23 -7.42 2.33
C THR A 59 -15.51 -8.18 3.45
N ALA A 60 -14.90 -9.33 3.14
CA ALA A 60 -14.11 -10.11 4.08
C ALA A 60 -12.81 -9.38 4.51
N VAL A 61 -12.13 -8.72 3.56
CA VAL A 61 -10.91 -7.94 3.84
C VAL A 61 -11.19 -6.69 4.67
N LYS A 62 -12.36 -6.05 4.50
CA LYS A 62 -12.78 -4.92 5.35
C LYS A 62 -13.01 -5.33 6.81
N ASN A 63 -13.45 -6.56 7.05
CA ASN A 63 -13.69 -7.06 8.40
C ASN A 63 -12.38 -7.51 9.08
N THR A 64 -11.46 -8.16 8.36
CA THR A 64 -10.16 -8.56 8.94
C THR A 64 -9.22 -7.39 9.26
N ILE A 65 -9.30 -6.28 8.51
CA ILE A 65 -8.56 -5.04 8.85
C ILE A 65 -9.15 -4.36 10.10
N PHE A 66 -10.43 -4.59 10.41
CA PHE A 66 -11.06 -4.08 11.62
C PHE A 66 -10.61 -4.86 12.87
N ASP A 67 -10.40 -6.18 12.74
CA ASP A 67 -9.96 -7.04 13.84
C ASP A 67 -8.48 -6.82 14.22
N VAL A 68 -7.58 -6.62 13.25
CA VAL A 68 -6.15 -6.36 13.51
C VAL A 68 -5.90 -5.03 14.23
N ASN A 69 -6.82 -4.06 14.12
CA ASN A 69 -6.72 -2.78 14.84
C ASN A 69 -7.16 -2.86 16.31
N ASN A 70 -7.84 -3.94 16.74
CA ASN A 70 -8.22 -4.14 18.13
C ASN A 70 -7.11 -4.83 18.96
N ASP A 71 -6.22 -5.60 18.33
CA ASP A 71 -5.16 -6.36 19.02
C ASP A 71 -3.87 -5.55 19.29
N LEU A 72 -3.79 -4.28 18.84
CA LEU A 72 -2.62 -3.41 19.07
C LEU A 72 -2.79 -2.44 20.26
N ASN A 73 -3.84 -2.61 21.08
CA ASN A 73 -4.13 -1.76 22.24
C ASN A 73 -3.93 -2.46 23.60
N GLU A 74 -3.12 -3.52 23.69
CA GLU A 74 -2.65 -4.05 24.98
C GLU A 74 -1.14 -3.88 25.14
N ASP A 75 -0.77 -3.35 26.32
CA ASP A 75 0.50 -2.78 26.73
C ASP A 75 1.74 -3.67 26.54
N GLN A 76 2.89 -3.04 26.25
CA GLN A 76 4.08 -3.10 27.11
C GLN A 76 5.20 -2.17 26.60
N SER A 77 5.54 -1.19 27.43
CA SER A 77 6.64 -0.26 27.22
C SER A 77 7.90 -0.75 27.92
N THR A 78 9.04 -0.75 27.21
CA THR A 78 10.37 -0.53 27.80
C THR A 78 11.21 0.31 26.84
N PRO A 79 12.05 1.24 27.33
CA PRO A 79 12.54 2.37 26.55
C PRO A 79 13.95 2.12 25.99
N VAL A 80 14.21 2.56 24.75
CA VAL A 80 15.59 2.73 24.26
C VAL A 80 15.73 4.07 23.53
N ASN A 81 16.87 4.68 23.81
CA ASN A 81 17.32 6.06 23.61
C ASN A 81 17.03 6.71 22.25
N LYS A 82 16.64 7.98 22.37
CA LYS A 82 16.73 9.00 21.33
C LYS A 82 18.19 9.45 21.21
N GLU A 83 18.76 9.39 20.01
CA GLU A 83 19.68 10.44 19.57
C GLU A 83 19.77 10.50 18.05
N SER A 84 19.72 11.75 17.56
CA SER A 84 19.92 12.21 16.19
C SER A 84 18.81 11.96 15.17
N LEU A 85 18.00 13.00 14.92
CA LEU A 85 17.56 13.38 13.57
C LEU A 85 17.07 14.84 13.59
N VAL A 86 18.01 15.70 13.20
CA VAL A 86 17.89 16.90 12.37
C VAL A 86 16.54 17.63 12.35
N GLU A 87 16.55 18.81 12.95
CA GLU A 87 15.52 19.84 12.86
C GLU A 87 15.33 20.32 11.42
N CYS A 88 14.11 20.17 10.90
CA CYS A 88 13.58 21.06 9.87
C CYS A 88 12.50 21.92 10.55
N GLU A 89 12.83 23.18 10.76
CA GLU A 89 11.91 24.21 11.26
C GLU A 89 10.70 24.34 10.32
N ILE A 90 9.54 23.93 10.81
CA ILE A 90 8.26 24.40 10.27
C ILE A 90 7.80 25.49 11.25
N GLN A 91 7.77 26.73 10.76
CA GLN A 91 7.17 27.88 11.45
C GLN A 91 5.80 27.46 11.99
N LYS A 92 5.67 27.42 13.32
CA LYS A 92 4.37 27.38 13.98
C LYS A 92 3.72 28.74 13.76
N ASP A 93 2.68 28.78 12.96
CA ASP A 93 1.76 29.92 12.95
C ASP A 93 1.15 30.07 14.34
N THR A 94 1.62 31.08 15.06
CA THR A 94 1.34 31.37 16.47
C THR A 94 -0.06 31.97 16.72
N GLU A 95 -0.99 31.90 15.77
CA GLU A 95 -2.30 32.56 15.89
C GLU A 95 -3.47 31.62 16.22
N ILE A 96 -3.23 30.33 16.44
CA ILE A 96 -4.28 29.37 16.86
C ILE A 96 -4.19 29.02 18.36
N SER A 97 -3.08 29.37 19.03
CA SER A 97 -2.87 29.05 20.46
C SER A 97 -3.49 30.06 21.43
N SER A 98 -3.96 31.22 20.98
CA SER A 98 -4.58 32.24 21.84
C SER A 98 -6.09 32.01 22.07
N CYS A 99 -6.73 31.14 21.28
CA CYS A 99 -8.16 30.83 21.42
C CYS A 99 -8.45 29.64 22.35
N LEU A 100 -7.43 28.98 22.91
CA LEU A 100 -7.55 27.81 23.79
C LEU A 100 -7.20 28.11 25.26
N GLN A 101 -7.01 29.38 25.62
CA GLN A 101 -6.86 29.81 27.01
C GLN A 101 -8.10 30.57 27.45
N ASN A 102 -9.16 29.81 27.74
CA ASN A 102 -10.17 30.10 28.77
C ASN A 102 -10.82 28.76 29.11
N LYS A 103 -10.03 27.88 29.71
CA LYS A 103 -10.57 26.74 30.46
C LYS A 103 -11.05 27.28 31.79
N ASP A 104 -12.31 27.71 31.83
CA ASP A 104 -13.05 27.63 33.08
C ASP A 104 -13.37 26.14 33.26
N ASP A 105 -12.62 25.49 34.16
CA ASP A 105 -12.91 24.15 34.64
C ASP A 105 -14.32 24.13 35.26
N MET A 106 -15.29 23.67 34.46
CA MET A 106 -16.61 23.32 34.95
C MET A 106 -16.67 21.79 34.96
N ASP A 107 -16.59 21.20 36.15
CA ASP A 107 -16.67 19.74 36.38
C ASP A 107 -17.81 19.10 35.57
N MET A 108 -17.47 18.43 34.48
CA MET A 108 -18.41 17.75 33.58
C MET A 108 -19.05 16.49 34.21
N ASP A 109 -18.58 16.07 35.39
CA ASP A 109 -19.06 14.89 36.13
C ASP A 109 -20.35 15.13 36.94
N ILE A 110 -20.97 16.32 36.89
CA ILE A 110 -22.19 16.65 37.65
C ILE A 110 -23.33 17.20 36.77
N ILE A 111 -23.48 16.72 35.53
CA ILE A 111 -24.71 16.96 34.76
C ILE A 111 -25.57 15.69 34.77
N LYS A 112 -26.52 15.62 35.70
CA LYS A 112 -27.57 14.58 35.69
C LYS A 112 -28.36 14.68 34.37
N ASN A 113 -28.67 13.55 33.74
CA ASN A 113 -29.48 13.48 32.52
C ASN A 113 -30.95 13.88 32.80
N ASP A 114 -31.21 15.16 33.03
CA ASP A 114 -32.54 15.72 33.29
C ASP A 114 -32.79 16.93 32.37
N PRO A 115 -33.78 16.86 31.47
CA PRO A 115 -34.05 17.93 30.52
C PRO A 115 -34.44 19.27 31.17
N ALA A 116 -34.89 19.28 32.43
CA ALA A 116 -35.16 20.50 33.16
C ALA A 116 -33.89 21.30 33.53
N ILE A 117 -32.74 20.63 33.63
CA ILE A 117 -31.43 21.26 33.86
C ILE A 117 -30.98 21.93 32.57
N PHE A 118 -31.06 21.20 31.45
CA PHE A 118 -30.72 21.72 30.12
C PHE A 118 -31.57 22.94 29.74
N ALA A 119 -32.86 22.92 30.08
CA ALA A 119 -33.80 24.02 29.83
C ALA A 119 -33.45 25.34 30.55
N LYS A 120 -32.64 25.30 31.62
CA LYS A 120 -32.20 26.50 32.36
C LYS A 120 -30.93 27.13 31.78
N MET A 121 -30.18 26.40 30.95
CA MET A 121 -28.95 26.91 30.35
C MET A 121 -29.30 27.95 29.29
N SER A 122 -28.72 29.15 29.40
CA SER A 122 -28.97 30.26 28.47
C SER A 122 -28.30 30.03 27.11
N ILE A 123 -27.15 29.37 27.08
CA ILE A 123 -26.37 29.03 25.88
C ILE A 123 -25.88 27.59 26.01
N LEU A 124 -26.21 26.75 25.03
CA LEU A 124 -25.69 25.39 24.89
C LEU A 124 -24.49 25.44 23.92
N SER A 125 -23.27 25.27 24.44
CA SER A 125 -22.06 25.16 23.61
C SER A 125 -22.11 23.91 22.71
N LEU A 126 -21.28 23.85 21.66
CA LEU A 126 -21.25 22.71 20.75
C LEU A 126 -20.95 21.39 21.49
N GLU A 127 -20.03 21.44 22.45
CA GLU A 127 -19.57 20.33 23.28
C GLU A 127 -20.67 19.82 24.21
N ILE A 128 -21.42 20.73 24.85
CA ILE A 128 -22.56 20.36 25.71
C ILE A 128 -23.67 19.73 24.86
N LYS A 129 -23.91 20.21 23.64
CA LYS A 129 -24.87 19.57 22.73
C LYS A 129 -24.44 18.15 22.37
N ASP A 130 -23.16 17.92 22.08
CA ASP A 130 -22.63 16.58 21.78
C ASP A 130 -22.71 15.66 23.00
N TYR A 131 -22.43 16.19 24.19
CA TYR A 131 -22.61 15.47 25.45
C TYR A 131 -24.06 15.02 25.66
N ILE A 132 -25.04 15.93 25.52
CA ILE A 132 -26.47 15.60 25.66
C ILE A 132 -26.91 14.56 24.63
N LEU A 133 -26.43 14.67 23.38
CA LEU A 133 -26.73 13.68 22.33
C LEU A 133 -26.15 12.29 22.65
N LYS A 134 -24.99 12.21 23.30
CA LYS A 134 -24.36 10.95 23.72
C LYS A 134 -25.14 10.25 24.84
N PHE A 135 -25.70 11.00 25.80
CA PHE A 135 -26.55 10.46 26.87
C PHE A 135 -27.92 9.99 26.37
N GLY A 136 -28.43 10.61 25.30
CA GLY A 136 -29.75 10.31 24.78
C GLY A 136 -30.89 10.84 25.66
N PRO A 137 -32.15 10.61 25.26
CA PRO A 137 -33.31 11.12 25.98
C PRO A 137 -33.45 10.51 27.37
N CYS A 138 -33.81 11.34 28.35
CA CYS A 138 -34.17 10.86 29.69
C CYS A 138 -35.56 10.21 29.64
N GLN A 139 -35.60 8.88 29.66
CA GLN A 139 -36.83 8.09 29.51
C GLN A 139 -36.95 7.02 30.61
N PRO A 140 -37.16 7.43 31.89
CA PRO A 140 -37.33 6.47 32.97
C PRO A 140 -38.55 5.58 32.71
N LEU A 141 -38.40 4.27 32.92
CA LEU A 141 -39.53 3.34 32.86
C LEU A 141 -40.30 3.35 34.16
N GLN A 142 -41.53 2.85 34.14
CA GLN A 142 -42.35 2.77 35.34
C GLN A 142 -41.66 1.98 36.47
N ASP A 143 -40.88 0.95 36.13
CA ASP A 143 -40.13 0.14 37.09
C ASP A 143 -38.92 0.86 37.72
N ASP A 144 -38.41 1.91 37.07
CA ASP A 144 -37.25 2.68 37.54
C ASP A 144 -37.62 3.75 38.58
N LEU A 145 -38.92 3.92 38.87
CA LEU A 145 -39.45 5.00 39.70
C LEU A 145 -39.73 4.57 41.15
N PRO A 146 -39.59 5.50 42.12
CA PRO A 146 -40.06 5.28 43.47
C PRO A 146 -41.55 4.92 43.47
N ASN A 147 -41.90 3.78 44.09
CA ASN A 147 -43.26 3.23 44.14
C ASN A 147 -43.86 2.79 42.79
N LYS A 148 -43.04 2.63 41.74
CA LYS A 148 -43.46 2.22 40.40
C LYS A 148 -44.56 3.08 39.77
N ILE A 149 -44.62 4.36 40.10
CA ILE A 149 -45.68 5.28 39.65
C ILE A 149 -45.05 6.61 39.25
N PHE A 150 -45.43 7.12 38.07
CA PHE A 150 -45.10 8.48 37.67
C PHE A 150 -45.80 9.50 38.59
N PRO A 151 -45.13 10.61 38.97
CA PRO A 151 -45.75 11.69 39.71
C PRO A 151 -47.08 12.13 39.09
N TYR A 152 -48.13 12.21 39.92
CA TYR A 152 -49.48 12.55 39.48
C TYR A 152 -49.96 13.87 40.09
N GLU A 153 -50.78 14.60 39.35
CA GLU A 153 -51.52 15.76 39.86
C GLU A 153 -52.96 15.33 40.18
N ILE A 154 -53.51 15.83 41.28
CA ILE A 154 -54.93 15.66 41.62
C ILE A 154 -55.66 16.91 41.14
N ASN A 155 -56.46 16.76 40.09
CA ASN A 155 -57.32 17.86 39.63
C ASN A 155 -58.49 18.09 40.60
N ASN A 156 -59.16 19.24 40.48
CA ASN A 156 -60.38 19.60 41.24
C ASN A 156 -61.49 18.53 41.19
N GLU A 157 -61.44 17.61 40.21
CA GLU A 157 -62.34 16.46 40.02
C GLU A 157 -61.89 15.16 40.74
N LYS A 158 -60.84 15.18 41.58
CA LYS A 158 -60.23 14.02 42.27
C LYS A 158 -59.65 12.91 41.36
N ILE A 159 -59.54 13.15 40.05
CA ILE A 159 -58.91 12.20 39.11
C ILE A 159 -57.38 12.38 39.14
N LYS A 160 -56.65 11.30 39.43
CA LYS A 160 -55.18 11.26 39.33
C LYS A 160 -54.78 11.13 37.86
N ARG A 161 -53.96 12.05 37.36
CA ARG A 161 -53.36 11.96 36.01
C ARG A 161 -51.85 12.11 36.10
N SER A 162 -51.13 11.27 35.37
CA SER A 162 -49.66 11.25 35.28
C SER A 162 -49.21 10.97 33.86
N PHE A 163 -47.92 11.14 33.61
CA PHE A 163 -47.27 10.60 32.43
C PHE A 163 -47.28 9.05 32.43
N ASN A 164 -47.11 8.44 31.26
CA ASN A 164 -47.05 6.99 31.06
C ASN A 164 -45.96 6.66 30.03
N ASP A 165 -45.15 5.65 30.31
CA ASP A 165 -44.02 5.19 29.48
C ASP A 165 -44.42 4.75 28.06
N LYS A 166 -45.67 4.34 27.83
CA LYS A 166 -46.20 4.06 26.48
C LYS A 166 -46.09 5.26 25.54
N HIS A 167 -46.02 6.49 26.06
CA HIS A 167 -45.85 7.69 25.23
C HIS A 167 -44.47 7.78 24.56
N TYR A 168 -43.46 7.02 25.02
CA TYR A 168 -42.18 6.91 24.31
C TYR A 168 -42.29 6.17 22.97
N TYR A 169 -43.42 5.52 22.68
CA TYR A 169 -43.62 4.75 21.46
C TYR A 169 -44.83 5.26 20.66
N ARG A 170 -44.67 5.31 19.34
CA ARG A 170 -45.74 5.52 18.36
C ARG A 170 -46.11 4.20 17.73
N ILE A 171 -47.41 3.91 17.60
CA ILE A 171 -47.89 2.79 16.80
C ILE A 171 -48.15 3.30 15.38
N LEU A 172 -47.53 2.67 14.39
CA LEU A 172 -47.70 2.98 12.97
C LEU A 172 -48.90 2.23 12.39
N SER A 173 -49.31 2.58 11.17
CA SER A 173 -50.49 2.01 10.49
C SER A 173 -50.40 0.49 10.29
N ASP A 174 -49.17 -0.04 10.21
CA ASP A 174 -48.84 -1.46 10.13
C ASP A 174 -48.80 -2.18 11.49
N LYS A 175 -49.20 -1.48 12.58
CA LYS A 175 -49.11 -1.92 13.99
C LYS A 175 -47.69 -2.05 14.54
N SER A 176 -46.65 -1.66 13.79
CA SER A 176 -45.29 -1.61 14.32
C SER A 176 -45.12 -0.48 15.35
N LYS A 177 -44.21 -0.66 16.30
CA LYS A 177 -43.87 0.35 17.31
C LYS A 177 -42.62 1.11 16.87
N CYS A 178 -42.73 2.43 16.75
CA CYS A 178 -41.62 3.33 16.48
C CYS A 178 -41.25 4.09 17.77
N HIS A 179 -39.96 4.07 18.14
CA HIS A 179 -39.45 4.73 19.34
C HIS A 179 -39.27 6.23 19.12
N ARG A 180 -39.69 7.05 20.08
CA ARG A 180 -39.48 8.51 20.08
C ARG A 180 -38.19 8.85 20.80
N ASP A 181 -37.10 8.90 20.05
CA ASP A 181 -35.77 9.27 20.53
C ASP A 181 -35.63 10.76 20.92
N TRP A 182 -36.61 11.60 20.59
CA TRP A 182 -36.62 13.02 20.93
C TRP A 182 -37.33 13.34 22.25
N LEU A 183 -38.20 12.46 22.75
CA LEU A 183 -39.09 12.73 23.87
C LEU A 183 -38.40 12.40 25.18
N SER A 184 -38.19 13.41 26.04
CA SER A 184 -37.58 13.23 27.35
C SER A 184 -38.50 13.70 28.48
N TYR A 185 -38.41 13.02 29.61
CA TYR A 185 -39.20 13.31 30.80
C TYR A 185 -38.29 13.77 31.95
N SER A 186 -38.68 14.87 32.59
CA SER A 186 -37.99 15.39 33.78
C SER A 186 -38.73 14.94 35.04
N LEU A 187 -38.05 14.15 35.88
CA LEU A 187 -38.56 13.78 37.20
C LEU A 187 -38.60 14.97 38.16
N SER A 188 -37.61 15.87 38.09
CA SER A 188 -37.53 17.03 38.99
C SER A 188 -38.66 18.04 38.79
N ARG A 189 -39.20 18.14 37.56
CA ARG A 189 -40.27 19.08 37.22
C ARG A 189 -41.61 18.45 36.83
N ASN A 190 -41.70 17.11 36.80
CA ASN A 190 -42.89 16.38 36.32
C ASN A 190 -43.38 16.89 34.95
N LYS A 191 -42.47 16.96 33.96
CA LYS A 191 -42.74 17.59 32.65
C LYS A 191 -42.00 16.87 31.52
N ILE A 192 -42.59 16.88 30.32
CA ILE A 192 -41.95 16.38 29.09
C ILE A 192 -41.31 17.51 28.28
N PHE A 193 -40.23 17.18 27.60
CA PHE A 193 -39.41 18.05 26.78
C PHE A 193 -39.04 17.35 25.46
N CYS A 194 -38.76 18.14 24.44
CA CYS A 194 -38.23 17.67 23.17
C CYS A 194 -36.74 18.03 23.06
N ILE A 195 -35.86 17.03 23.16
CA ILE A 195 -34.41 17.25 23.10
C ILE A 195 -33.99 17.80 21.74
N HIS A 196 -34.54 17.28 20.64
CA HIS A 196 -34.19 17.76 19.30
C HIS A 196 -34.47 19.25 19.14
N CYS A 197 -35.67 19.71 19.52
CA CYS A 197 -36.04 21.13 19.49
C CYS A 197 -35.22 21.97 20.48
N MET A 198 -34.88 21.42 21.65
CA MET A 198 -34.05 22.10 22.65
C MET A 198 -32.63 22.37 22.12
N LEU A 199 -32.05 21.42 21.39
CA LEU A 199 -30.67 21.51 20.89
C LEU A 199 -30.55 22.28 19.57
N PHE A 200 -31.54 22.15 18.67
CA PHE A 200 -31.43 22.59 17.27
C PHE A 200 -32.59 23.50 16.79
N GLY A 201 -33.53 23.85 17.66
CA GLY A 201 -34.65 24.73 17.33
C GLY A 201 -34.21 26.14 16.95
N THR A 202 -34.73 26.66 15.85
CA THR A 202 -34.38 27.99 15.31
C THR A 202 -35.32 29.11 15.77
N ASN A 203 -36.53 28.78 16.26
CA ASN A 203 -37.59 29.74 16.57
C ASN A 203 -38.12 29.64 18.01
N LEU A 204 -37.22 29.61 19.00
CA LEU A 204 -37.54 29.53 20.45
C LEU A 204 -38.43 30.68 21.00
N HIS A 205 -38.88 31.60 20.15
CA HIS A 205 -39.70 32.76 20.49
C HIS A 205 -41.21 32.50 20.40
N SER A 206 -41.68 31.42 19.74
CA SER A 206 -43.10 31.09 19.71
C SER A 206 -43.59 30.46 21.04
N ASN A 207 -44.77 30.84 21.53
CA ASN A 207 -45.31 30.33 22.82
C ASN A 207 -45.52 28.79 22.81
N LEU A 208 -45.79 28.21 21.64
CA LEU A 208 -45.94 26.77 21.46
C LEU A 208 -44.62 26.03 21.60
N GLU A 209 -43.50 26.60 21.15
CA GLU A 209 -42.18 25.97 21.23
C GLU A 209 -41.55 26.08 22.63
N LYS A 210 -41.82 27.16 23.38
CA LYS A 210 -41.41 27.27 24.79
C LYS A 210 -41.97 26.13 25.65
N SER A 211 -43.18 25.66 25.32
CA SER A 211 -43.85 24.58 26.06
C SER A 211 -43.16 23.22 25.94
N TRP A 212 -42.34 22.99 24.91
CA TRP A 212 -41.60 21.73 24.72
C TRP A 212 -40.10 21.86 25.01
N THR A 213 -39.60 23.07 25.23
CA THR A 213 -38.16 23.37 25.38
C THR A 213 -37.82 23.98 26.73
N LYS A 214 -38.28 25.21 27.04
CA LYS A 214 -37.91 25.92 28.28
C LYS A 214 -38.84 25.61 29.45
N GLU A 215 -40.14 25.63 29.20
CA GLU A 215 -41.15 25.51 30.26
C GLU A 215 -41.54 24.07 30.54
N GLY A 216 -41.50 23.21 29.53
CA GLY A 216 -41.91 21.81 29.57
C GLY A 216 -43.43 21.62 29.62
N PHE A 217 -43.91 20.47 29.14
CA PHE A 217 -45.33 20.16 29.02
C PHE A 217 -45.80 19.21 30.14
N ASN A 218 -46.92 19.51 30.80
CA ASN A 218 -47.51 18.68 31.86
C ASN A 218 -49.05 18.52 31.75
N LYS A 219 -49.68 18.91 30.63
CA LYS A 219 -51.14 18.78 30.47
C LYS A 219 -51.55 17.35 30.11
N TRP A 220 -51.63 16.49 31.12
CA TRP A 220 -51.84 15.04 30.94
C TRP A 220 -53.15 14.64 30.27
N LYS A 221 -54.21 15.45 30.38
CA LYS A 221 -55.54 15.16 29.76
C LYS A 221 -55.45 14.91 28.25
N ASN A 222 -54.65 15.70 27.54
CA ASN A 222 -54.52 15.66 26.08
C ASN A 222 -53.07 15.34 25.65
N CYS A 223 -52.32 14.62 26.49
CA CYS A 223 -50.89 14.36 26.29
C CYS A 223 -50.61 13.67 24.95
N SER A 224 -51.35 12.60 24.63
CA SER A 224 -51.19 11.85 23.38
C SER A 224 -51.39 12.73 22.13
N PHE A 225 -52.47 13.52 22.12
CA PHE A 225 -52.77 14.44 21.03
C PHE A 225 -51.72 15.55 20.91
N ALA A 226 -51.24 16.10 22.04
CA ALA A 226 -50.22 17.13 22.05
C ALA A 226 -48.87 16.63 21.49
N ILE A 227 -48.46 15.40 21.87
CA ILE A 227 -47.26 14.74 21.34
C ILE A 227 -47.35 14.57 19.83
N GLN A 228 -48.47 14.02 19.34
CA GLN A 228 -48.68 13.81 17.90
C GLN A 228 -48.68 15.13 17.12
N ARG A 229 -49.30 16.18 17.67
CA ARG A 229 -49.32 17.49 17.03
C ARG A 229 -47.93 18.12 16.97
N HIS A 230 -47.12 17.98 18.03
CA HIS A 230 -45.74 18.47 18.06
C HIS A 230 -44.85 17.73 17.04
N GLU A 231 -45.01 16.41 16.93
CA GLU A 231 -44.24 15.57 15.99
C GLU A 231 -44.41 16.01 14.52
N LEU A 232 -45.56 16.63 14.20
CA LEU A 232 -45.88 17.13 12.86
C LEU A 232 -45.50 18.60 12.63
N THR A 233 -44.93 19.32 13.61
CA THR A 233 -44.58 20.72 13.40
C THR A 233 -43.30 20.84 12.53
N PRO A 234 -43.22 21.84 11.63
CA PRO A 234 -42.04 22.07 10.80
C PRO A 234 -40.75 22.25 11.62
N ASP A 235 -40.84 22.92 12.78
CA ASP A 235 -39.70 23.15 13.65
C ASP A 235 -39.18 21.85 14.28
N HIS A 236 -40.08 20.95 14.69
CA HIS A 236 -39.70 19.63 15.18
C HIS A 236 -39.02 18.82 14.08
N VAL A 237 -39.63 18.74 12.89
CA VAL A 237 -39.08 17.99 11.76
C VAL A 237 -37.69 18.51 11.39
N THR A 238 -37.52 19.83 11.28
CA THR A 238 -36.23 20.45 10.95
C THR A 238 -35.18 20.18 12.03
N SER A 239 -35.55 20.29 13.30
CA SER A 239 -34.65 20.04 14.43
C SER A 239 -34.22 18.57 14.52
N SER A 240 -35.17 17.65 14.30
CA SER A 240 -34.93 16.21 14.25
C SER A 240 -34.03 15.82 13.08
N LEU A 241 -34.21 16.43 11.90
CA LEU A 241 -33.32 16.24 10.76
C LEU A 241 -31.90 16.73 11.06
N LYS A 242 -31.73 17.92 11.64
CA LYS A 242 -30.42 18.45 12.06
C LYS A 242 -29.72 17.54 13.06
N CYS A 243 -30.48 17.02 14.03
CA CYS A 243 -29.98 16.07 15.03
C CYS A 243 -29.47 14.78 14.37
N LYS A 244 -30.27 14.18 13.48
CA LYS A 244 -29.89 12.95 12.77
C LYS A 244 -28.70 13.14 11.82
N LEU A 245 -28.64 14.27 11.12
CA LEU A 245 -27.49 14.60 10.28
C LEU A 245 -26.20 14.74 11.11
N ARG A 246 -26.28 15.33 12.31
CA ARG A 246 -25.12 15.46 13.20
C ARG A 246 -24.71 14.12 13.83
N GLN A 247 -25.66 13.26 14.17
CA GLN A 247 -25.37 11.90 14.69
C GLN A 247 -24.74 10.98 13.63
N ASN A 248 -25.14 11.13 12.36
CA ASN A 248 -24.66 10.26 11.27
C ASN A 248 -23.41 10.78 10.57
N ASN A 249 -23.13 12.09 10.62
CA ASN A 249 -21.96 12.67 9.98
C ASN A 249 -20.81 12.80 10.99
N VAL A 250 -19.68 12.18 10.66
CA VAL A 250 -18.41 12.47 11.35
C VAL A 250 -18.06 13.94 11.11
N PRO A 251 -17.59 14.68 12.13
CA PRO A 251 -17.11 16.05 11.92
C PRO A 251 -16.07 16.07 10.79
N ILE A 252 -16.12 17.11 9.94
CA ILE A 252 -15.34 17.17 8.68
C ILE A 252 -13.84 16.97 8.95
N LEU A 253 -13.31 17.55 10.02
CA LEU A 253 -11.89 17.47 10.38
C LEU A 253 -11.43 16.02 10.67
N PRO A 254 -12.04 15.27 11.61
CA PRO A 254 -11.76 13.85 11.79
C PRO A 254 -11.93 13.01 10.52
N SER A 255 -12.92 13.33 9.68
CA SER A 255 -13.14 12.60 8.41
C SER A 255 -12.00 12.82 7.42
N ILE A 256 -11.54 14.06 7.25
CA ILE A 256 -10.38 14.39 6.41
C ILE A 256 -9.12 13.70 6.93
N GLU A 257 -8.89 13.74 8.25
CA GLU A 257 -7.72 13.10 8.85
C GLU A 257 -7.78 11.57 8.69
N ASN A 258 -8.94 10.96 8.86
CA ASN A 258 -9.11 9.53 8.64
C ASN A 258 -8.89 9.14 7.17
N ASN A 259 -9.38 9.94 6.23
CA ASN A 259 -9.13 9.73 4.80
C ASN A 259 -7.64 9.85 4.47
N ARG A 260 -6.94 10.84 5.05
CA ARG A 260 -5.49 11.00 4.88
C ARG A 260 -4.73 9.78 5.40
N LYS A 261 -5.07 9.29 6.59
CA LYS A 261 -4.47 8.08 7.17
C LYS A 261 -4.73 6.85 6.30
N THR A 262 -5.96 6.71 5.80
CA THR A 262 -6.34 5.61 4.89
C THR A 262 -5.54 5.66 3.59
N GLN A 263 -5.35 6.84 3.00
CA GLN A 263 -4.54 7.01 1.79
C GLN A 263 -3.08 6.64 2.03
N ILE A 264 -2.51 7.05 3.17
CA ILE A 264 -1.13 6.68 3.54
C ILE A 264 -1.00 5.16 3.68
N ALA A 265 -1.94 4.51 4.36
CA ALA A 265 -1.96 3.06 4.52
C ALA A 265 -2.06 2.34 3.16
N MET A 266 -2.96 2.79 2.28
CA MET A 266 -3.08 2.25 0.91
C MET A 266 -1.79 2.44 0.11
N ASN A 267 -1.18 3.63 0.13
CA ASN A 267 0.06 3.90 -0.59
C ASN A 267 1.22 3.03 -0.09
N ARG A 268 1.32 2.83 1.23
CA ARG A 268 2.33 1.92 1.81
C ARG A 268 2.12 0.49 1.37
N GLN A 269 0.89 0.01 1.36
CA GLN A 269 0.57 -1.34 0.91
C GLN A 269 0.94 -1.54 -0.57
N VAL A 270 0.63 -0.57 -1.42
CA VAL A 270 1.05 -0.59 -2.83
C VAL A 270 2.58 -0.67 -2.94
N LEU A 271 3.32 0.17 -2.20
CA LEU A 271 4.78 0.17 -2.25
C LEU A 271 5.39 -1.16 -1.79
N LEU A 272 4.84 -1.79 -0.74
CA LEU A 272 5.31 -3.11 -0.27
C LEU A 272 5.18 -4.16 -1.39
N GLU A 273 4.03 -4.22 -2.06
CA GLU A 273 3.84 -5.15 -3.18
C GLU A 273 4.77 -4.85 -4.36
N LEU A 274 5.03 -3.58 -4.65
CA LEU A 274 6.00 -3.21 -5.69
C LEU A 274 7.43 -3.61 -5.30
N ILE A 275 7.82 -3.50 -4.03
CA ILE A 275 9.12 -3.96 -3.53
C ILE A 275 9.25 -5.47 -3.71
N ASP A 276 8.22 -6.25 -3.36
CA ASP A 276 8.21 -7.70 -3.55
C ASP A 276 8.41 -8.09 -5.02
N ILE A 277 7.75 -7.36 -5.94
CA ILE A 277 7.95 -7.54 -7.39
C ILE A 277 9.40 -7.25 -7.78
N VAL A 278 9.98 -6.13 -7.33
CA VAL A 278 11.38 -5.78 -7.66
C VAL A 278 12.34 -6.84 -7.14
N ILE A 279 12.16 -7.33 -5.91
CA ILE A 279 12.98 -8.39 -5.32
C ILE A 279 12.84 -9.69 -6.11
N TYR A 280 11.61 -10.09 -6.45
CA TYR A 280 11.35 -11.27 -7.27
C TYR A 280 12.07 -11.17 -8.62
N MET A 281 11.92 -10.06 -9.32
CA MET A 281 12.55 -9.85 -10.62
C MET A 281 14.08 -9.86 -10.53
N GLY A 282 14.64 -9.25 -9.49
CA GLY A 282 16.08 -9.27 -9.21
C GLY A 282 16.60 -10.69 -8.97
N ARG A 283 15.90 -11.50 -8.16
CA ARG A 283 16.28 -12.90 -7.90
C ARG A 283 16.25 -13.78 -9.16
N HIS A 284 15.35 -13.49 -10.08
CA HIS A 284 15.19 -14.25 -11.32
C HIS A 284 15.96 -13.66 -12.51
N ASN A 285 16.76 -12.61 -12.32
CA ASN A 285 17.48 -11.91 -13.38
C ASN A 285 16.57 -11.49 -14.55
N LEU A 286 15.35 -11.05 -14.25
CA LEU A 286 14.38 -10.66 -15.25
C LEU A 286 14.56 -9.20 -15.64
N ALA A 287 14.54 -8.92 -16.95
CA ALA A 287 14.48 -7.56 -17.45
C ALA A 287 13.19 -6.87 -16.97
N PHE A 288 13.30 -5.64 -16.44
CA PHE A 288 12.16 -4.90 -15.89
C PHE A 288 11.20 -4.41 -16.97
N ARG A 289 11.77 -3.82 -18.03
CA ARG A 289 11.06 -3.10 -19.07
C ARG A 289 10.87 -3.96 -20.31
N GLY A 290 9.78 -3.72 -21.02
CA GLY A 290 9.51 -4.32 -22.34
C GLY A 290 9.67 -3.31 -23.47
N HIS A 291 9.52 -3.77 -24.72
CA HIS A 291 9.50 -2.88 -25.89
C HIS A 291 8.30 -1.91 -25.86
N TYR A 292 7.18 -2.38 -25.30
CA TYR A 292 5.96 -1.60 -25.13
C TYR A 292 5.59 -1.60 -23.64
N GLU A 293 5.06 -0.47 -23.18
CA GLU A 293 4.80 -0.21 -21.77
C GLU A 293 3.46 0.50 -21.54
N ASP A 294 2.67 0.65 -22.60
CA ASP A 294 1.34 1.24 -22.58
C ASP A 294 0.30 0.28 -22.01
N TRP A 295 -0.87 0.81 -21.65
CA TRP A 295 -1.92 0.02 -21.00
C TRP A 295 -2.61 -1.00 -21.92
N PHE A 296 -2.53 -0.80 -23.24
CA PHE A 296 -3.28 -1.58 -24.24
C PHE A 296 -2.46 -2.73 -24.82
N SER A 297 -1.14 -2.71 -24.65
CA SER A 297 -0.26 -3.79 -25.06
C SER A 297 -0.51 -5.08 -24.26
N ASN A 298 -0.46 -6.22 -24.96
CA ASN A 298 -0.56 -7.54 -24.34
C ASN A 298 0.71 -7.93 -23.55
N SER A 299 1.85 -7.33 -23.89
CA SER A 299 3.14 -7.49 -23.20
C SER A 299 3.67 -6.11 -22.87
N ARG A 300 3.71 -5.77 -21.58
CA ARG A 300 3.97 -4.42 -21.06
C ARG A 300 5.32 -4.30 -20.36
N GLY A 301 6.17 -5.31 -20.56
CA GLY A 301 7.35 -5.56 -19.75
C GLY A 301 7.02 -6.37 -18.50
N ASN A 302 7.99 -7.17 -18.06
CA ASN A 302 7.81 -8.12 -16.96
C ASN A 302 7.33 -7.43 -15.67
N PHE A 303 7.82 -6.22 -15.37
CA PHE A 303 7.43 -5.49 -14.17
C PHE A 303 5.94 -5.13 -14.19
N LYS A 304 5.48 -4.46 -15.26
CA LYS A 304 4.07 -4.04 -15.35
C LYS A 304 3.13 -5.23 -15.46
N ASP A 305 3.52 -6.30 -16.15
CA ASP A 305 2.70 -7.50 -16.24
C ASP A 305 2.59 -8.23 -14.90
N LEU A 306 3.65 -8.26 -14.09
CA LEU A 306 3.59 -8.76 -12.71
C LEU A 306 2.72 -7.88 -11.81
N VAL A 307 2.84 -6.55 -11.92
CA VAL A 307 1.97 -5.60 -11.21
C VAL A 307 0.50 -5.84 -11.55
N MET A 308 0.18 -6.03 -12.83
CA MET A 308 -1.17 -6.34 -13.31
C MET A 308 -1.66 -7.74 -12.90
N LEU A 309 -0.75 -8.68 -12.68
CA LEU A 309 -1.07 -10.01 -12.16
C LEU A 309 -1.40 -9.93 -10.67
N MET A 310 -0.56 -9.25 -9.88
CA MET A 310 -0.75 -9.08 -8.44
C MET A 310 -2.00 -8.27 -8.10
N SER A 311 -2.32 -7.26 -8.90
CA SER A 311 -3.52 -6.43 -8.67
C SER A 311 -4.84 -7.22 -8.78
N LYS A 312 -4.85 -8.39 -9.43
CA LYS A 312 -6.05 -9.25 -9.43
C LYS A 312 -6.43 -9.74 -8.03
N ASN A 313 -5.45 -9.84 -7.13
CA ASN A 313 -5.62 -10.33 -5.78
C ASN A 313 -5.41 -9.25 -4.70
N SER A 314 -4.93 -8.06 -5.08
CA SER A 314 -4.73 -6.91 -4.17
C SER A 314 -5.68 -5.76 -4.49
N GLY A 315 -6.58 -5.47 -3.54
CA GLY A 315 -7.50 -4.32 -3.62
C GLY A 315 -6.77 -2.97 -3.74
N PRO A 316 -5.79 -2.67 -2.87
CA PRO A 316 -5.03 -1.41 -2.94
C PRO A 316 -4.30 -1.21 -4.27
N LEU A 317 -3.63 -2.26 -4.77
CA LEU A 317 -2.91 -2.17 -6.05
C LEU A 317 -3.86 -2.04 -7.24
N ALA A 318 -5.00 -2.73 -7.22
CA ALA A 318 -6.04 -2.59 -8.24
C ALA A 318 -6.60 -1.17 -8.29
N GLU A 319 -6.92 -0.60 -7.13
CA GLU A 319 -7.45 0.77 -7.04
C GLU A 319 -6.43 1.78 -7.58
N HIS A 320 -5.17 1.66 -7.19
CA HIS A 320 -4.09 2.52 -7.69
C HIS A 320 -3.96 2.46 -9.21
N ILE A 321 -3.97 1.26 -9.80
CA ILE A 321 -3.90 1.08 -11.25
C ILE A 321 -5.12 1.72 -11.94
N ASN A 322 -6.32 1.52 -11.39
CA ASN A 322 -7.55 2.10 -11.94
C ASN A 322 -7.48 3.65 -11.93
N CYS A 323 -7.04 4.25 -10.83
CA CYS A 323 -6.85 5.69 -10.73
C CYS A 323 -5.88 6.21 -11.79
N ILE A 324 -4.74 5.55 -11.97
CA ILE A 324 -3.75 5.96 -12.99
C ILE A 324 -4.33 5.82 -14.41
N GLN A 325 -5.09 4.76 -14.69
CA GLN A 325 -5.70 4.54 -16.00
C GLN A 325 -6.79 5.59 -16.32
N GLN A 326 -7.57 6.01 -15.33
CA GLN A 326 -8.65 6.99 -15.52
C GLN A 326 -8.15 8.43 -15.55
N ASN A 327 -7.27 8.79 -14.62
CA ASN A 327 -6.84 10.17 -14.40
C ASN A 327 -5.56 10.54 -15.18
N GLY A 328 -4.86 9.53 -15.70
CA GLY A 328 -3.64 9.71 -16.49
C GLY A 328 -2.56 10.49 -15.72
N LYS A 329 -2.04 11.56 -16.35
CA LYS A 329 -0.91 12.36 -15.82
C LYS A 329 -1.22 13.13 -14.53
N ARG A 330 -2.49 13.26 -14.14
CA ARG A 330 -2.87 13.96 -12.90
C ARG A 330 -2.66 13.10 -11.65
N GLU A 331 -2.52 11.80 -11.82
CA GLU A 331 -2.34 10.85 -10.73
C GLU A 331 -0.86 10.53 -10.50
N THR A 332 -0.47 10.33 -9.24
CA THR A 332 0.92 9.97 -8.94
C THR A 332 1.16 8.50 -9.23
N SER A 333 1.82 8.20 -10.34
CA SER A 333 2.17 6.82 -10.70
C SER A 333 3.34 6.30 -9.87
N PHE A 334 3.15 5.18 -9.17
CA PHE A 334 4.23 4.43 -8.49
C PHE A 334 4.90 3.38 -9.37
N ILE A 335 4.35 3.14 -10.57
CA ILE A 335 4.79 2.08 -11.48
C ILE A 335 5.60 2.62 -12.66
N SER A 336 5.87 3.93 -12.69
CA SER A 336 6.65 4.54 -13.76
C SER A 336 8.10 4.07 -13.73
N TRP A 337 8.80 4.17 -14.86
CA TRP A 337 10.20 3.77 -14.97
C TRP A 337 11.10 4.51 -13.96
N GLN A 338 10.79 5.77 -13.63
CA GLN A 338 11.51 6.57 -12.64
C GLN A 338 11.32 6.00 -11.24
N ARG A 339 10.07 5.63 -10.88
CA ARG A 339 9.77 5.03 -9.58
C ARG A 339 10.34 3.63 -9.43
N GLN A 340 10.31 2.84 -10.51
CA GLN A 340 11.00 1.55 -10.55
C GLN A 340 12.49 1.71 -10.23
N ASN A 341 13.18 2.67 -10.88
CA ASN A 341 14.58 2.94 -10.61
C ASN A 341 14.82 3.41 -9.16
N GLN A 342 13.94 4.26 -8.61
CA GLN A 342 14.03 4.68 -7.21
C GLN A 342 13.86 3.50 -6.24
N LEU A 343 12.94 2.56 -6.51
CA LEU A 343 12.77 1.36 -5.71
C LEU A 343 14.00 0.45 -5.79
N ILE A 344 14.53 0.24 -6.99
CA ILE A 344 15.76 -0.55 -7.21
C ILE A 344 16.92 0.08 -6.42
N GLU A 345 17.09 1.40 -6.51
CA GLU A 345 18.16 2.10 -5.81
C GLU A 345 17.99 2.04 -4.28
N ALA A 346 16.76 2.18 -3.78
CA ALA A 346 16.48 2.07 -2.34
C ALA A 346 16.80 0.66 -1.82
N ILE A 347 16.37 -0.39 -2.54
CA ILE A 347 16.66 -1.79 -2.19
C ILE A 347 18.17 -2.05 -2.26
N ALA A 348 18.85 -1.58 -3.30
CA ALA A 348 20.29 -1.72 -3.44
C ALA A 348 21.04 -1.04 -2.27
N LYS A 349 20.64 0.17 -1.88
CA LYS A 349 21.23 0.87 -0.73
C LYS A 349 21.05 0.12 0.58
N ASP A 350 19.88 -0.47 0.81
CA ASP A 350 19.62 -1.28 2.00
C ASP A 350 20.50 -2.54 2.02
N ILE A 351 20.56 -3.27 0.90
CA ILE A 351 21.43 -4.45 0.76
C ILE A 351 22.90 -4.09 0.98
N SER A 352 23.39 -3.01 0.36
CA SER A 352 24.77 -2.53 0.55
C SER A 352 25.02 -2.11 2.00
N PHE A 353 24.06 -1.47 2.66
CA PHE A 353 24.16 -1.14 4.09
C PHE A 353 24.31 -2.39 4.95
N GLN A 354 23.47 -3.41 4.73
CA GLN A 354 23.57 -4.68 5.47
C GLN A 354 24.93 -5.35 5.25
N ILE A 355 25.37 -5.49 3.99
CA ILE A 355 26.67 -6.10 3.65
C ILE A 355 27.82 -5.37 4.37
N ARG A 356 27.83 -4.03 4.33
CA ARG A 356 28.83 -3.22 5.03
C ARG A 356 28.81 -3.42 6.54
N SER A 357 27.62 -3.45 7.14
CA SER A 357 27.45 -3.67 8.58
C SER A 357 28.06 -5.01 9.01
N PHE A 358 27.83 -6.06 8.22
CA PHE A 358 28.45 -7.37 8.47
C PHE A 358 29.98 -7.32 8.33
N ILE A 359 30.50 -6.72 7.26
CA ILE A 359 31.96 -6.62 7.03
C ILE A 359 32.65 -5.88 8.19
N LYS A 360 32.06 -4.78 8.66
CA LYS A 360 32.59 -4.00 9.79
C LYS A 360 32.58 -4.77 11.11
N THR A 361 31.67 -5.73 11.25
CA THR A 361 31.58 -6.59 12.45
C THR A 361 32.70 -7.63 12.42
N VAL A 362 32.89 -8.31 11.30
CA VAL A 362 33.88 -9.41 11.17
C VAL A 362 35.32 -8.93 11.00
N ARG A 363 35.53 -7.66 10.59
CA ARG A 363 36.83 -6.97 10.44
C ARG A 363 37.86 -7.63 9.52
N MET A 364 37.58 -8.79 8.95
CA MET A 364 38.46 -9.49 8.02
C MET A 364 37.66 -9.92 6.80
N PHE A 365 38.10 -9.48 5.64
CA PHE A 365 37.46 -9.86 4.38
C PHE A 365 38.48 -10.01 3.26
N SER A 366 38.07 -10.71 2.21
CA SER A 366 38.83 -10.83 0.96
C SER A 366 38.01 -10.32 -0.21
N ILE A 367 38.69 -9.95 -1.28
CA ILE A 367 38.03 -9.46 -2.50
C ILE A 367 38.40 -10.30 -3.71
N SER A 368 37.41 -10.53 -4.57
CA SER A 368 37.57 -11.02 -5.92
C SER A 368 37.14 -9.96 -6.91
N ILE A 369 37.97 -9.70 -7.91
CA ILE A 369 37.71 -8.70 -8.96
C ILE A 369 37.71 -9.43 -10.29
N ASP A 370 36.66 -9.25 -11.08
CA ASP A 370 36.57 -9.86 -12.42
C ASP A 370 36.12 -8.82 -13.44
N THR A 371 36.67 -8.91 -14.65
CA THR A 371 36.34 -8.00 -15.75
C THR A 371 35.66 -8.73 -16.90
N THR A 372 34.66 -8.08 -17.48
CA THR A 372 33.93 -8.60 -18.64
C THR A 372 33.51 -7.47 -19.55
N PHE A 373 33.16 -7.78 -20.80
CA PHE A 373 32.62 -6.79 -21.73
C PHE A 373 31.10 -6.88 -21.78
N ASP A 374 30.43 -5.75 -21.72
CA ASP A 374 28.98 -5.68 -21.93
C ASP A 374 28.62 -5.78 -23.43
N ALA A 375 27.32 -5.78 -23.73
CA ALA A 375 26.81 -5.86 -25.10
C ALA A 375 27.25 -4.69 -26.00
N SER A 376 27.59 -3.55 -25.40
CA SER A 376 28.11 -2.36 -26.09
C SER A 376 29.64 -2.39 -26.22
N ARG A 377 30.30 -3.47 -25.75
CA ARG A 377 31.74 -3.67 -25.67
C ARG A 377 32.45 -2.72 -24.71
N ASN A 378 31.75 -2.24 -23.70
CA ASN A 378 32.36 -1.50 -22.61
C ASN A 378 32.81 -2.48 -21.53
N GLU A 379 34.01 -2.28 -20.98
CA GLU A 379 34.54 -3.14 -19.94
C GLU A 379 33.90 -2.81 -18.58
N GLN A 380 33.35 -3.84 -17.96
CA GLN A 380 32.67 -3.81 -16.66
C GLN A 380 33.52 -4.59 -15.65
N ILE A 381 33.77 -3.99 -14.51
CA ILE A 381 34.57 -4.53 -13.42
C ILE A 381 33.62 -4.85 -12.26
N SER A 382 33.57 -6.11 -11.86
CA SER A 382 32.79 -6.59 -10.72
C SER A 382 33.68 -6.72 -9.48
N PHE A 383 33.16 -6.28 -8.34
CA PHE A 383 33.82 -6.36 -7.04
C PHE A 383 33.00 -7.28 -6.14
N ILE A 384 33.54 -8.45 -5.80
CA ILE A 384 32.89 -9.45 -4.98
C ILE A 384 33.67 -9.56 -3.68
N ILE A 385 33.02 -9.28 -2.55
CA ILE A 385 33.61 -9.48 -1.23
C ILE A 385 33.26 -10.87 -0.71
N ARG A 386 34.22 -11.49 -0.05
CA ARG A 386 34.05 -12.73 0.71
C ARG A 386 34.48 -12.54 2.16
N TYR A 387 33.61 -12.92 3.08
CA TYR A 387 33.88 -12.93 4.52
C TYR A 387 33.30 -14.19 5.16
N ALA A 388 33.74 -14.52 6.37
CA ALA A 388 33.19 -15.62 7.16
C ALA A 388 32.42 -15.06 8.35
N ASP A 389 31.25 -15.63 8.63
CA ASP A 389 30.49 -15.33 9.84
C ASP A 389 31.23 -15.89 11.06
N GLU A 390 31.49 -15.05 12.06
CA GLU A 390 32.26 -15.43 13.25
C GLU A 390 31.55 -16.47 14.14
N VAL A 391 30.22 -16.51 14.11
CA VAL A 391 29.40 -17.37 14.97
C VAL A 391 29.16 -18.72 14.29
N THR A 392 28.75 -18.71 13.03
CA THR A 392 28.39 -19.93 12.30
C THR A 392 29.59 -20.55 11.58
N GLY A 393 30.62 -19.77 11.27
CA GLY A 393 31.73 -20.16 10.41
C GLY A 393 31.36 -20.24 8.93
N GLU A 394 30.15 -19.84 8.55
CA GLU A 394 29.71 -19.87 7.15
C GLU A 394 30.40 -18.79 6.33
N VAL A 395 30.86 -19.18 5.13
CA VAL A 395 31.47 -18.24 4.19
C VAL A 395 30.40 -17.60 3.33
N HIS A 396 30.38 -16.28 3.30
CA HIS A 396 29.47 -15.48 2.49
C HIS A 396 30.21 -14.75 1.39
N GLU A 397 29.68 -14.86 0.18
CA GLU A 397 30.12 -14.08 -0.99
C GLU A 397 29.03 -13.08 -1.35
N ARG A 398 29.40 -11.81 -1.53
CA ARG A 398 28.48 -10.71 -1.79
C ARG A 398 29.05 -9.80 -2.87
N LEU A 399 28.24 -9.49 -3.87
CA LEU A 399 28.55 -8.45 -4.85
C LEU A 399 28.52 -7.09 -4.13
N LEU A 400 29.62 -6.37 -4.18
CA LEU A 400 29.75 -5.04 -3.58
C LEU A 400 29.41 -3.95 -4.61
N ALA A 401 30.03 -4.02 -5.79
CA ALA A 401 29.87 -3.01 -6.83
C ALA A 401 30.15 -3.59 -8.22
N VAL A 402 29.57 -2.94 -9.23
CA VAL A 402 29.94 -3.09 -10.64
C VAL A 402 30.27 -1.69 -11.16
N LYS A 403 31.44 -1.53 -11.78
CA LYS A 403 31.93 -0.25 -12.30
C LYS A 403 32.37 -0.41 -13.75
N GLU A 404 32.04 0.57 -14.56
CA GLU A 404 32.52 0.65 -15.94
C GLU A 404 33.91 1.28 -15.98
N SER A 405 34.82 0.76 -16.81
CA SER A 405 36.11 1.38 -17.08
C SER A 405 36.45 1.30 -18.57
N PRO A 406 36.66 2.44 -19.26
CA PRO A 406 37.07 2.41 -20.66
C PRO A 406 38.56 2.07 -20.85
N ILE A 407 39.37 2.10 -19.77
CA ILE A 407 40.82 1.88 -19.82
C ILE A 407 41.26 1.12 -18.56
N THR A 408 41.77 -0.09 -18.72
CA THR A 408 42.17 -0.98 -17.63
C THR A 408 43.68 -1.05 -17.44
N SER A 409 44.34 0.09 -17.13
CA SER A 409 45.70 0.04 -16.58
C SER A 409 45.65 -0.37 -15.10
N GLY A 410 46.72 -1.00 -14.59
CA GLY A 410 46.77 -1.43 -13.19
C GLY A 410 46.56 -0.28 -12.20
N LYS A 411 47.07 0.91 -12.50
CA LYS A 411 46.83 2.12 -11.69
C LYS A 411 45.37 2.58 -11.72
N LYS A 412 44.71 2.59 -12.88
CA LYS A 412 43.29 2.97 -12.95
C LYS A 412 42.40 1.97 -12.21
N LEU A 413 42.69 0.68 -12.34
CA LEU A 413 41.99 -0.37 -11.60
C LEU A 413 42.15 -0.17 -10.09
N TYR A 414 43.35 0.21 -9.67
CA TYR A 414 43.62 0.55 -8.27
C TYR A 414 42.81 1.76 -7.80
N ASP A 415 42.78 2.84 -8.59
CA ASP A 415 42.02 4.04 -8.22
C ASP A 415 40.50 3.75 -8.17
N ILE A 416 39.97 2.92 -9.08
CA ILE A 416 38.57 2.45 -9.03
C ILE A 416 38.32 1.62 -7.77
N PHE A 417 39.24 0.70 -7.44
CA PHE A 417 39.16 -0.10 -6.22
C PHE A 417 39.12 0.81 -4.97
N VAL A 418 40.02 1.78 -4.86
CA VAL A 418 40.04 2.74 -3.74
C VAL A 418 38.73 3.51 -3.65
N ASN A 419 38.23 4.04 -4.76
CA ASN A 419 36.96 4.76 -4.81
C ASN A 419 35.78 3.90 -4.34
N VAL A 420 35.77 2.60 -4.69
CA VAL A 420 34.73 1.67 -4.22
C VAL A 420 34.86 1.43 -2.72
N MET A 421 36.07 1.20 -2.21
CA MET A 421 36.28 0.98 -0.78
C MET A 421 35.94 2.20 0.07
N GLU A 422 36.28 3.39 -0.40
CA GLU A 422 35.96 4.66 0.27
C GLU A 422 34.46 4.95 0.22
N ALA A 423 33.79 4.74 -0.92
CA ALA A 423 32.34 4.92 -1.03
C ALA A 423 31.57 3.97 -0.10
N GLU A 424 32.10 2.77 0.13
CA GLU A 424 31.52 1.80 1.06
C GLU A 424 32.07 1.94 2.49
N ASN A 425 32.98 2.88 2.73
CA ASN A 425 33.60 3.18 4.03
C ASN A 425 34.15 1.90 4.71
N LEU A 426 34.96 1.15 3.97
CA LEU A 426 35.62 -0.08 4.41
C LEU A 426 37.12 0.16 4.66
N ASN A 427 37.64 -0.35 5.80
CA ASN A 427 39.05 -0.20 6.17
C ASN A 427 39.93 -1.27 5.49
N TRP A 428 39.97 -1.26 4.17
CA TRP A 428 40.72 -2.25 3.38
C TRP A 428 42.24 -2.26 3.64
N LYS A 429 42.80 -1.18 4.18
CA LYS A 429 44.24 -1.11 4.48
C LYS A 429 44.66 -2.02 5.64
N GLU A 430 43.77 -2.26 6.59
CA GLU A 430 44.03 -3.12 7.77
C GLU A 430 43.23 -4.42 7.74
N GLU A 431 42.05 -4.40 7.11
CA GLU A 431 41.04 -5.47 7.22
C GLU A 431 40.98 -6.39 5.98
N LEU A 432 41.67 -6.02 4.88
CA LEU A 432 41.74 -6.84 3.68
C LEU A 432 42.81 -7.92 3.84
N VAL A 433 42.40 -9.19 3.91
CA VAL A 433 43.30 -10.33 4.10
C VAL A 433 43.59 -11.11 2.82
N GLY A 434 42.82 -10.85 1.75
CA GLY A 434 42.97 -11.58 0.50
C GLY A 434 42.49 -10.80 -0.73
N GLN A 435 43.15 -11.02 -1.86
CA GLN A 435 42.82 -10.41 -3.15
C GLN A 435 42.95 -11.44 -4.27
N SER A 436 41.96 -11.53 -5.14
CA SER A 436 41.84 -12.58 -6.16
C SER A 436 41.36 -12.03 -7.50
N TYR A 437 42.10 -12.29 -8.58
CA TYR A 437 41.72 -11.91 -9.95
C TYR A 437 42.54 -12.69 -11.00
N ASP A 438 42.31 -12.38 -12.28
CA ASP A 438 42.90 -13.09 -13.42
C ASP A 438 44.42 -12.86 -13.60
N GLY A 439 44.97 -13.49 -14.65
CA GLY A 439 46.40 -13.42 -14.94
C GLY A 439 46.83 -12.22 -15.77
N ALA A 440 45.95 -11.26 -16.08
CA ALA A 440 46.29 -10.13 -16.93
C ALA A 440 47.41 -9.30 -16.29
N SER A 441 48.32 -8.76 -17.11
CA SER A 441 49.46 -7.98 -16.63
C SER A 441 49.05 -6.77 -15.79
N ASN A 442 47.93 -6.13 -16.14
CA ASN A 442 47.38 -4.99 -15.40
C ASN A 442 46.79 -5.38 -14.04
N MET A 443 46.41 -6.65 -13.85
CA MET A 443 45.88 -7.16 -12.59
C MET A 443 47.00 -7.75 -11.72
N ARG A 444 47.72 -8.74 -12.24
CA ARG A 444 48.75 -9.54 -11.53
C ARG A 444 50.15 -8.92 -11.52
N GLY A 445 50.43 -7.93 -12.37
CA GLY A 445 51.78 -7.40 -12.57
C GLY A 445 52.52 -7.09 -11.25
N ASN A 446 53.74 -7.62 -11.10
CA ASN A 446 54.51 -7.53 -9.85
C ASN A 446 54.90 -6.10 -9.43
N TYR A 447 54.93 -5.15 -10.38
CA TYR A 447 55.38 -3.77 -10.14
C TYR A 447 54.28 -2.73 -10.36
N ASN A 448 53.50 -2.87 -11.45
CA ASN A 448 52.49 -1.88 -11.86
C ASN A 448 51.08 -2.51 -12.03
N GLY A 449 50.89 -3.73 -11.52
CA GLY A 449 49.59 -4.38 -11.50
C GLY A 449 48.76 -3.92 -10.30
N LEU A 450 47.43 -4.08 -10.39
CA LEU A 450 46.50 -3.86 -9.28
C LEU A 450 46.99 -4.54 -7.99
N GLN A 451 47.51 -5.76 -8.10
CA GLN A 451 48.07 -6.53 -7.00
C GLN A 451 49.20 -5.82 -6.27
N ALA A 452 50.15 -5.28 -7.01
CA ALA A 452 51.31 -4.62 -6.43
C ALA A 452 50.84 -3.40 -5.62
N HIS A 453 49.95 -2.58 -6.20
CA HIS A 453 49.44 -1.38 -5.55
C HIS A 453 48.60 -1.69 -4.29
N ILE A 454 47.70 -2.67 -4.32
CA ILE A 454 46.94 -3.06 -3.12
C ILE A 454 47.88 -3.60 -2.04
N LYS A 455 48.88 -4.41 -2.41
CA LYS A 455 49.80 -5.04 -1.46
C LYS A 455 50.79 -4.06 -0.83
N GLU A 456 51.09 -2.96 -1.53
CA GLU A 456 51.92 -1.86 -1.00
C GLU A 456 51.25 -1.17 0.19
N GLU A 457 49.93 -0.95 0.13
CA GLU A 457 49.17 -0.31 1.20
C GLU A 457 48.52 -1.28 2.21
N SER A 458 48.26 -2.51 1.80
CA SER A 458 47.70 -3.58 2.64
C SER A 458 48.57 -4.84 2.54
N PRO A 459 49.69 -4.91 3.28
CA PRO A 459 50.66 -6.00 3.17
C PRO A 459 50.09 -7.39 3.52
N GLN A 460 49.04 -7.45 4.36
CA GLN A 460 48.36 -8.70 4.71
C GLN A 460 47.45 -9.25 3.60
N ALA A 461 47.13 -8.46 2.57
CA ALA A 461 46.25 -8.88 1.48
C ALA A 461 46.93 -9.90 0.57
N LEU A 462 46.74 -11.19 0.86
CA LEU A 462 47.34 -12.28 0.10
C LEU A 462 46.75 -12.34 -1.30
N PHE A 463 47.62 -12.28 -2.31
CA PHE A 463 47.21 -12.48 -3.69
C PHE A 463 47.01 -13.96 -4.03
N VAL A 464 45.84 -14.26 -4.56
CA VAL A 464 45.49 -15.58 -5.09
C VAL A 464 45.17 -15.44 -6.58
N TRP A 465 45.96 -16.11 -7.41
CA TRP A 465 45.70 -16.15 -8.86
C TRP A 465 44.48 -17.02 -9.16
N CYS A 466 43.52 -16.50 -9.92
CA CYS A 466 42.30 -17.21 -10.31
C CYS A 466 42.59 -18.62 -10.86
N HIS A 467 42.18 -19.64 -10.10
CA HIS A 467 42.41 -21.05 -10.43
C HIS A 467 41.68 -21.47 -11.70
N SER A 468 40.46 -20.95 -11.93
CA SER A 468 39.70 -21.22 -13.16
C SER A 468 40.44 -20.71 -14.40
N HIS A 469 41.00 -19.50 -14.32
CA HIS A 469 41.79 -18.95 -15.42
C HIS A 469 43.10 -19.73 -15.62
N ARG A 470 43.78 -20.12 -14.54
CA ARG A 470 44.97 -20.99 -14.61
C ARG A 470 44.67 -22.31 -15.29
N LEU A 471 43.57 -22.96 -14.93
CA LEU A 471 43.13 -24.21 -15.54
C LEU A 471 42.84 -24.02 -17.03
N ALA A 472 42.12 -22.95 -17.40
CA ALA A 472 41.84 -22.63 -18.79
C ALA A 472 43.14 -22.45 -19.61
N LEU A 473 44.15 -21.78 -19.05
CA LEU A 473 45.46 -21.65 -19.69
C LEU A 473 46.18 -22.99 -19.88
N VAL A 474 46.14 -23.87 -18.87
CA VAL A 474 46.72 -25.22 -18.97
C VAL A 474 46.03 -26.04 -20.05
N VAL A 475 44.69 -26.02 -20.10
CA VAL A 475 43.92 -26.72 -21.13
C VAL A 475 44.26 -26.17 -22.52
N LYS A 476 44.31 -24.84 -22.68
CA LYS A 476 44.67 -24.20 -23.95
C LYS A 476 46.07 -24.62 -24.40
N GLN A 477 47.04 -24.67 -23.48
CA GLN A 477 48.40 -25.11 -23.78
C GLN A 477 48.47 -26.60 -24.12
N ALA A 478 47.73 -27.44 -23.40
CA ALA A 478 47.70 -28.89 -23.67
C ALA A 478 47.12 -29.18 -25.08
N VAL A 479 46.07 -28.46 -25.47
CA VAL A 479 45.47 -28.56 -26.81
C VAL A 479 46.44 -28.05 -27.88
N SER A 480 47.11 -26.91 -27.65
CA SER A 480 48.04 -26.34 -28.64
C SER A 480 49.29 -27.20 -28.87
N CYS A 481 49.64 -28.08 -27.94
CA CYS A 481 50.72 -29.05 -28.10
C CYS A 481 50.34 -30.28 -28.96
N ASN A 482 49.06 -30.50 -29.28
CA ASN A 482 48.61 -31.65 -30.08
C ASN A 482 48.08 -31.18 -31.45
N SER A 483 48.80 -31.51 -32.52
CA SER A 483 48.44 -31.13 -33.89
C SER A 483 47.03 -31.58 -34.29
N ASN A 484 46.62 -32.81 -33.94
CA ASN A 484 45.29 -33.32 -34.28
C ASN A 484 44.18 -32.52 -33.58
N ALA A 485 44.43 -32.07 -32.35
CA ALA A 485 43.48 -31.25 -31.61
C ALA A 485 43.42 -29.83 -32.20
N VAL A 486 44.56 -29.24 -32.54
CA VAL A 486 44.64 -27.95 -33.23
C VAL A 486 43.86 -27.98 -34.55
N ASP A 487 44.07 -29.00 -35.38
CA ASP A 487 43.37 -29.18 -36.65
C ASP A 487 41.85 -29.33 -36.44
N LEU A 488 41.44 -30.15 -35.47
CA LEU A 488 40.03 -30.34 -35.14
C LEU A 488 39.35 -29.02 -34.74
N PHE A 489 39.92 -28.30 -33.77
CA PHE A 489 39.33 -27.06 -33.26
C PHE A 489 39.40 -25.93 -34.30
N GLY A 490 40.47 -25.84 -35.09
CA GLY A 490 40.58 -24.85 -36.18
C GLY A 490 39.55 -25.10 -37.29
N ASN A 491 39.32 -26.36 -37.65
CA ASN A 491 38.27 -26.72 -38.63
C ASN A 491 36.87 -26.39 -38.11
N LEU A 492 36.59 -26.66 -36.82
CA LEU A 492 35.33 -26.32 -36.19
C LEU A 492 35.11 -24.80 -36.11
N GLU A 493 36.14 -24.03 -35.77
CA GLU A 493 36.10 -22.56 -35.76
C GLU A 493 35.82 -22.01 -37.17
N THR A 494 36.50 -22.55 -38.18
CA THR A 494 36.27 -22.17 -39.59
C THR A 494 34.83 -22.47 -40.03
N LEU A 495 34.31 -23.64 -39.69
CA LEU A 495 32.92 -24.02 -39.96
C LEU A 495 31.93 -23.10 -39.24
N TYR A 496 32.19 -22.78 -37.97
CA TYR A 496 31.38 -21.85 -37.19
C TYR A 496 31.34 -20.45 -37.84
N ILE A 497 32.49 -19.90 -38.22
CA ILE A 497 32.58 -18.61 -38.91
C ILE A 497 31.80 -18.67 -40.24
N PHE A 498 31.94 -19.76 -41.00
CA PHE A 498 31.19 -19.97 -42.24
C PHE A 498 29.67 -20.05 -42.05
N LEU A 499 29.18 -20.63 -40.96
CA LEU A 499 27.75 -20.71 -40.65
C LEU A 499 27.19 -19.41 -40.06
N TRP A 500 28.04 -18.61 -39.42
CA TRP A 500 27.66 -17.36 -38.77
C TRP A 500 27.67 -16.16 -39.73
N CYS A 501 28.58 -16.15 -40.71
CA CYS A 501 28.54 -15.26 -41.87
C CYS A 501 27.45 -15.70 -42.85
#